data_AF-F4QEX8-F1
#
_entry.id   AF-F4QEX8-F1
#
_cell.length_a   1.000
_cell.length_b   1.000
_cell.length_c   1.000
_cell.angle_alpha   90.00
_cell.angle_beta   90.00
_cell.angle_gamma   90.00
#
_symmetry.space_group_name_H-M   'P 1'
#
loop_
_entity.id
_entity.type
_entity.pdbx_description
1 polymer ?
#
loop_
_entity_poly.entity_id
_entity_poly.type
_entity_poly.pdbx_seq_one_letter_code
_entity_poly.pdbx_strand_id
1 'polypeptide(L)'
;MSSSLGRLRLFILTLLAAVTAFTIIGSSFYQIDYCTVERVKSNHSVLLYTLVIIIVSGLLISFWRPVFPSGRNVKRPIEYKRSLFYIIYTYLWYGATYCICYAGKYILNDTMCHKDPNSISGHFLYHIFFALAIPYWFISVGRLYYKDNQLLSSSSPNTKPSSVVLRHEFKFLKNLILSGWMPILMISLYIIYLVLSYMNLEKTYVLGYHSPRQILYGVILCLLSFYSLLGLTATVNKRSDKGLNYLMLVLSVLWIIGPSLIYFVVKRRFPFGKLELTLAAIGYGYLLFVSSKGLDHIITKTIKPIQQIIQPKKAPHYNPISSSKKKKKID
;
A
#
# COMPACT_ATOMS: atom_id res chain seq x y z
N MET A 1 -26.36 -7.76 -12.95
CA MET A 1 -25.65 -6.59 -12.35
C MET A 1 -24.16 -6.72 -12.62
N SER A 2 -23.51 -5.76 -13.30
CA SER A 2 -22.05 -5.78 -13.46
C SER A 2 -21.36 -5.33 -12.17
N SER A 3 -20.56 -6.21 -11.56
CA SER A 3 -19.86 -5.89 -10.32
C SER A 3 -18.87 -4.73 -10.52
N SER A 4 -18.63 -3.95 -9.46
CA SER A 4 -17.59 -2.91 -9.49
C SER A 4 -16.20 -3.48 -9.79
N LEU A 5 -15.98 -4.75 -9.44
CA LEU A 5 -14.80 -5.53 -9.81
C LEU A 5 -14.70 -5.74 -11.33
N GLY A 6 -15.81 -5.98 -12.03
CA GLY A 6 -15.85 -6.10 -13.49
C GLY A 6 -15.45 -4.81 -14.20
N ARG A 7 -15.90 -3.65 -13.72
CA ARG A 7 -15.50 -2.35 -14.28
C ARG A 7 -14.05 -1.99 -13.97
N LEU A 8 -13.56 -2.33 -12.78
CA LEU A 8 -12.15 -2.17 -12.43
C LEU A 8 -11.26 -3.10 -13.28
N ARG A 9 -11.68 -4.35 -13.50
CA ARG A 9 -11.00 -5.30 -14.41
C ARG A 9 -10.99 -4.79 -15.84
N LEU A 10 -12.11 -4.26 -16.34
CA LEU A 10 -12.19 -3.67 -17.68
C LEU A 10 -11.27 -2.44 -17.80
N PHE A 11 -11.30 -1.54 -16.81
CA PHE A 11 -10.41 -0.37 -16.78
C PHE A 11 -8.93 -0.77 -16.73
N ILE A 12 -8.56 -1.74 -15.88
CA ILE A 12 -7.20 -2.29 -15.83
C ILE A 12 -6.84 -2.93 -17.18
N LEU A 13 -7.73 -3.68 -17.82
CA LEU A 13 -7.50 -4.29 -19.12
C LEU A 13 -7.34 -3.25 -20.24
N THR A 14 -8.16 -2.19 -20.26
CA THR A 14 -8.03 -1.07 -21.21
C THR A 14 -6.76 -0.27 -20.95
N LEU A 15 -6.38 -0.03 -19.70
CA LEU A 15 -5.13 0.62 -19.35
C LEU A 15 -3.93 -0.26 -19.75
N LEU A 16 -4.03 -1.59 -19.56
CA LEU A 16 -3.02 -2.55 -19.97
C LEU A 16 -2.88 -2.57 -21.50
N ALA A 17 -3.98 -2.66 -22.23
CA ALA A 17 -4.00 -2.62 -23.69
C ALA A 17 -3.49 -1.27 -24.24
N ALA A 18 -3.84 -0.16 -23.60
CA ALA A 18 -3.32 1.16 -23.95
C ALA A 18 -1.81 1.27 -23.67
N VAL A 19 -1.33 0.82 -22.51
CA VAL A 19 0.11 0.77 -22.20
C VAL A 19 0.84 -0.16 -23.16
N THR A 20 0.30 -1.34 -23.49
CA THR A 20 0.87 -2.24 -24.49
C THR A 20 0.88 -1.61 -25.88
N ALA A 21 -0.19 -0.94 -26.31
CA ALA A 21 -0.24 -0.23 -27.59
C ALA A 21 0.75 0.96 -27.63
N PHE A 22 0.85 1.77 -26.58
CA PHE A 22 1.87 2.82 -26.45
C PHE A 22 3.29 2.26 -26.37
N THR A 23 3.50 1.07 -25.79
CA THR A 23 4.80 0.39 -25.77
C THR A 23 5.16 -0.11 -27.17
N ILE A 24 4.20 -0.64 -27.94
CA ILE A 24 4.40 -1.07 -29.33
C ILE A 24 4.66 0.13 -30.25
N ILE A 25 3.84 1.18 -30.16
CA ILE A 25 3.98 2.41 -30.96
C ILE A 25 5.27 3.16 -30.61
N GLY A 26 5.61 3.24 -29.32
CA GLY A 26 6.86 3.82 -28.82
C GLY A 26 8.10 2.98 -29.12
N SER A 27 7.97 1.68 -29.39
CA SER A 27 9.11 0.81 -29.71
C SER A 27 9.81 1.14 -31.03
N SER A 28 9.18 1.98 -31.87
CA SER A 28 9.66 2.29 -33.22
C SER A 28 10.68 3.43 -33.29
N PHE A 29 11.00 4.16 -32.21
CA PHE A 29 11.82 5.38 -32.28
C PHE A 29 12.81 5.65 -31.09
N TYR A 30 14.11 5.52 -31.39
CA TYR A 30 15.32 6.19 -30.81
C TYR A 30 16.10 5.66 -29.57
N GLN A 31 17.10 6.40 -28.97
CA GLN A 31 18.18 5.77 -28.14
C GLN A 31 18.75 6.41 -26.80
N ILE A 32 18.50 5.80 -25.59
CA ILE A 32 19.21 5.74 -24.24
C ILE A 32 18.69 4.51 -23.37
N ASP A 33 19.46 3.86 -22.46
CA ASP A 33 19.08 2.67 -21.61
C ASP A 33 19.90 2.62 -20.25
N TYR A 34 19.79 1.67 -19.29
CA TYR A 34 20.50 1.75 -17.97
C TYR A 34 21.36 0.54 -17.54
N CYS A 35 22.69 0.69 -17.67
CA CYS A 35 23.71 -0.24 -17.17
C CYS A 35 24.50 0.21 -15.93
N THR A 36 25.25 -0.73 -15.35
CA THR A 36 26.29 -0.52 -14.33
C THR A 36 27.30 0.58 -14.69
N VAL A 37 27.53 0.82 -15.99
CA VAL A 37 28.38 1.90 -16.51
C VAL A 37 27.83 3.30 -16.16
N GLU A 38 26.50 3.49 -16.14
CA GLU A 38 25.91 4.81 -15.91
C GLU A 38 26.06 5.31 -14.47
N ARG A 39 26.14 4.41 -13.48
CA ARG A 39 26.37 4.75 -12.07
C ARG A 39 27.66 5.53 -11.82
N VAL A 40 28.60 5.49 -12.77
CA VAL A 40 29.94 6.08 -12.64
C VAL A 40 30.02 7.45 -13.33
N LYS A 41 29.02 7.84 -14.15
CA LYS A 41 29.12 9.04 -15.01
C LYS A 41 27.88 9.94 -15.11
N SER A 42 26.66 9.52 -14.77
CA SER A 42 25.46 10.37 -14.98
C SER A 42 24.94 11.06 -13.72
N ASN A 43 24.58 12.34 -13.84
CA ASN A 43 23.85 13.07 -12.81
C ASN A 43 22.43 12.49 -12.69
N HIS A 44 22.19 11.66 -11.68
CA HIS A 44 20.93 10.93 -11.42
C HIS A 44 19.74 11.82 -10.98
N SER A 45 19.72 13.10 -11.37
CA SER A 45 18.70 14.07 -10.95
C SER A 45 17.28 13.63 -11.33
N VAL A 46 17.07 13.08 -12.53
CA VAL A 46 15.74 12.66 -13.00
C VAL A 46 15.18 11.49 -12.19
N LEU A 47 16.00 10.49 -11.85
CA LEU A 47 15.58 9.38 -10.97
C LEU A 47 15.23 9.90 -9.57
N LEU A 48 16.08 10.78 -9.01
CA LEU A 48 15.82 11.45 -7.74
C LEU A 48 14.50 12.25 -7.78
N TYR A 49 14.22 12.98 -8.86
CA TYR A 49 12.96 13.71 -9.04
C TYR A 49 11.76 12.76 -9.11
N THR A 50 11.83 11.64 -9.82
CA THR A 50 10.72 10.65 -9.83
C THR A 50 10.47 10.06 -8.45
N LEU A 51 11.52 9.75 -7.68
CA LEU A 51 11.41 9.29 -6.29
C LEU A 51 10.81 10.36 -5.37
N VAL A 52 11.25 11.61 -5.50
CA VAL A 52 10.69 12.76 -4.76
C VAL A 52 9.21 12.95 -5.09
N ILE A 53 8.79 12.85 -6.36
CA ILE A 53 7.39 12.96 -6.75
C ILE A 53 6.54 11.81 -6.18
N ILE A 54 7.05 10.57 -6.15
CA ILE A 54 6.36 9.44 -5.50
C ILE A 54 6.18 9.70 -4.00
N ILE A 55 7.23 10.17 -3.30
CA ILE A 55 7.18 10.51 -1.88
C ILE A 55 6.18 11.65 -1.64
N VAL A 56 6.26 12.75 -2.40
CA VAL A 56 5.35 13.90 -2.29
C VAL A 56 3.91 13.49 -2.57
N SER A 57 3.66 12.66 -3.59
CA SER A 57 2.32 12.11 -3.87
C SER A 57 1.80 11.26 -2.70
N GLY A 58 2.64 10.38 -2.15
CA GLY A 58 2.30 9.57 -0.98
C GLY A 58 2.00 10.40 0.27
N LEU A 59 2.78 11.46 0.52
CA LEU A 59 2.55 12.42 1.61
C LEU A 59 1.25 13.20 1.38
N LEU A 60 1.05 13.78 0.19
CA LEU A 60 -0.18 14.50 -0.17
C LEU A 60 -1.40 13.62 0.07
N ILE A 61 -1.43 12.38 -0.43
CA ILE A 61 -2.53 11.43 -0.20
C ILE A 61 -2.71 11.11 1.29
N SER A 62 -1.62 10.97 2.04
CA SER A 62 -1.66 10.68 3.49
C SER A 62 -2.17 11.84 4.32
N PHE A 63 -1.94 13.08 3.90
CA PHE A 63 -2.42 14.30 4.56
C PHE A 63 -3.70 14.86 3.96
N TRP A 64 -4.14 14.35 2.81
CA TRP A 64 -5.35 14.77 2.14
C TRP A 64 -6.57 14.52 3.01
N ARG A 65 -7.28 15.60 3.34
CA ARG A 65 -8.61 15.60 3.95
C ARG A 65 -9.60 16.09 2.91
N PRO A 66 -10.07 15.26 1.96
CA PRO A 66 -11.06 15.70 0.98
C PRO A 66 -12.37 16.07 1.67
N VAL A 67 -12.63 17.38 1.75
CA VAL A 67 -13.94 18.01 1.95
C VAL A 67 -14.66 17.68 3.26
N PHE A 68 -14.41 18.48 4.30
CA PHE A 68 -15.38 19.12 5.25
C PHE A 68 -14.67 19.58 6.55
N PRO A 69 -15.24 20.52 7.34
CA PRO A 69 -14.46 21.64 7.88
C PRO A 69 -13.84 21.39 9.26
N SER A 70 -12.96 22.31 9.62
CA SER A 70 -12.22 22.43 10.90
C SER A 70 -13.12 22.79 12.10
N GLY A 71 -14.32 22.23 12.20
CA GLY A 71 -15.42 22.74 13.04
C GLY A 71 -15.93 21.84 14.16
N ARG A 72 -15.27 20.72 14.49
CA ARG A 72 -15.66 19.91 15.67
C ARG A 72 -14.45 19.42 16.46
N ASN A 73 -14.37 19.87 17.71
CA ASN A 73 -13.45 19.39 18.76
C ASN A 73 -13.79 17.96 19.23
N VAL A 74 -13.90 17.01 18.31
CA VAL A 74 -13.92 15.60 18.67
C VAL A 74 -12.50 15.21 19.06
N LYS A 75 -12.24 15.08 20.37
CA LYS A 75 -11.05 14.42 20.90
C LYS A 75 -11.05 12.95 20.44
N ARG A 76 -10.62 12.69 19.21
CA ARG A 76 -10.45 11.33 18.73
C ARG A 76 -9.25 10.70 19.46
N PRO A 77 -9.34 9.43 19.90
CA PRO A 77 -8.13 8.68 20.19
C PRO A 77 -7.23 8.66 18.94
N ILE A 78 -5.95 8.34 19.09
CA ILE A 78 -4.96 8.36 18.00
C ILE A 78 -5.31 7.27 16.96
N GLU A 79 -6.24 7.61 16.05
CA GLU A 79 -6.64 6.80 14.91
C GLU A 79 -5.48 6.79 13.91
N TYR A 80 -4.87 5.62 13.75
CA TYR A 80 -3.85 5.44 12.73
C TYR A 80 -4.46 5.65 11.35
N LYS A 81 -3.75 6.39 10.48
CA LYS A 81 -4.20 6.64 9.11
C LYS A 81 -4.04 5.37 8.27
N ARG A 82 -5.15 4.67 8.01
CA ARG A 82 -5.17 3.51 7.09
C ARG A 82 -4.65 3.85 5.69
N SER A 83 -4.82 5.09 5.24
CA SER A 83 -4.19 5.61 4.01
C SER A 83 -2.67 5.47 4.02
N LEU A 84 -2.03 5.97 5.08
CA LEU A 84 -0.58 5.91 5.28
C LEU A 84 -0.10 4.45 5.41
N PHE A 85 -0.86 3.59 6.10
CA PHE A 85 -0.59 2.15 6.14
C PHE A 85 -0.52 1.55 4.72
N TYR A 86 -1.54 1.75 3.87
CA TYR A 86 -1.55 1.16 2.52
C TYR A 86 -0.45 1.72 1.60
N ILE A 87 -0.06 2.99 1.75
CA ILE A 87 1.02 3.60 0.96
C ILE A 87 2.38 3.01 1.37
N ILE A 88 2.69 3.00 2.68
CA ILE A 88 3.93 2.40 3.20
C ILE A 88 3.97 0.89 2.89
N TYR A 89 2.84 0.19 3.02
CA TYR A 89 2.72 -1.22 2.63
C TYR A 89 3.06 -1.43 1.15
N THR A 90 2.52 -0.58 0.25
CA THR A 90 2.81 -0.68 -1.19
C THR A 90 4.28 -0.40 -1.50
N TYR A 91 4.90 0.56 -0.81
CA TYR A 91 6.32 0.88 -0.97
C TYR A 91 7.21 -0.29 -0.51
N LEU A 92 6.93 -0.88 0.65
CA LEU A 92 7.67 -2.04 1.16
C LEU A 92 7.41 -3.30 0.33
N TRP A 93 6.21 -3.47 -0.22
CA TRP A 93 5.87 -4.52 -1.18
C TRP A 93 6.70 -4.40 -2.47
N TYR A 94 6.84 -3.19 -3.00
CA TYR A 94 7.74 -2.92 -4.12
C TYR A 94 9.19 -3.27 -3.76
N GLY A 95 9.67 -2.88 -2.57
CA GLY A 95 11.01 -3.24 -2.08
C GLY A 95 11.26 -4.75 -2.11
N ALA A 96 10.35 -5.55 -1.56
CA ALA A 96 10.48 -7.01 -1.61
C ALA A 96 10.41 -7.57 -3.04
N THR A 97 9.56 -6.99 -3.91
CA THR A 97 9.50 -7.35 -5.34
C THR A 97 10.83 -7.06 -6.05
N TYR A 98 11.46 -5.91 -5.74
CA TYR A 98 12.74 -5.52 -6.30
C TYR A 98 13.88 -6.43 -5.83
N CYS A 99 13.84 -6.92 -4.58
CA CYS A 99 14.76 -7.97 -4.11
C CYS A 99 14.66 -9.25 -4.96
N ILE A 100 13.44 -9.70 -5.25
CA ILE A 100 13.19 -10.90 -6.08
C ILE A 100 13.68 -10.66 -7.52
N CYS A 101 13.41 -9.49 -8.10
CA CYS A 101 13.94 -9.08 -9.40
C CYS A 101 15.48 -9.14 -9.42
N TYR A 102 16.13 -8.57 -8.40
CA TYR A 102 17.58 -8.51 -8.30
C TYR A 102 18.23 -9.89 -8.12
N ALA A 103 17.64 -10.77 -7.32
CA ALA A 103 18.05 -12.17 -7.23
C ALA A 103 17.85 -12.90 -8.57
N GLY A 104 16.71 -12.69 -9.25
CA GLY A 104 16.42 -13.24 -10.56
C GLY A 104 17.44 -12.84 -11.64
N LYS A 105 17.92 -11.58 -11.63
CA LYS A 105 19.02 -11.16 -12.50
C LYS A 105 20.27 -12.01 -12.33
N TYR A 106 20.67 -12.24 -11.07
CA TYR A 106 21.88 -12.99 -10.77
C TYR A 106 21.74 -14.48 -11.09
N ILE A 107 20.56 -15.09 -10.86
CA ILE A 107 20.25 -16.47 -11.29
C ILE A 107 20.38 -16.61 -12.81
N LEU A 108 19.97 -15.61 -13.57
CA LEU A 108 20.06 -15.57 -15.04
C LEU A 108 21.45 -15.12 -15.55
N ASN A 109 22.46 -15.11 -14.66
CA ASN A 109 23.85 -14.68 -14.89
C ASN A 109 24.00 -13.26 -15.49
N ASP A 110 22.99 -12.42 -15.31
CA ASP A 110 22.89 -11.06 -15.84
C ASP A 110 23.39 -10.06 -14.80
N THR A 111 24.69 -10.13 -14.55
CA THR A 111 25.44 -9.22 -13.68
C THR A 111 26.07 -8.06 -14.45
N MET A 112 26.26 -8.26 -15.76
CA MET A 112 26.76 -7.31 -16.73
C MET A 112 25.65 -6.95 -17.68
N CYS A 113 25.53 -5.66 -17.94
CA CYS A 113 24.49 -5.12 -18.77
C CYS A 113 25.12 -4.87 -20.15
N HIS A 114 24.74 -5.73 -21.10
CA HIS A 114 25.31 -5.92 -22.44
C HIS A 114 24.17 -6.00 -23.47
N LYS A 115 24.48 -6.28 -24.76
CA LYS A 115 23.45 -6.40 -25.82
C LYS A 115 22.64 -7.70 -25.77
N ASP A 116 23.21 -8.78 -25.22
CA ASP A 116 22.57 -10.11 -25.18
C ASP A 116 22.23 -10.68 -23.77
N PRO A 117 21.66 -9.92 -22.80
CA PRO A 117 21.42 -10.42 -21.45
C PRO A 117 20.03 -11.07 -21.32
N ASN A 118 19.92 -12.07 -20.44
CA ASN A 118 18.72 -12.90 -20.30
C ASN A 118 17.72 -12.47 -19.18
N SER A 119 17.96 -11.37 -18.44
CA SER A 119 17.18 -11.09 -17.21
C SER A 119 15.97 -10.14 -17.33
N ILE A 120 15.71 -9.36 -16.28
CA ILE A 120 14.46 -8.67 -15.95
C ILE A 120 14.79 -7.18 -15.85
N SER A 121 14.20 -6.31 -16.67
CA SER A 121 14.50 -4.88 -16.56
C SER A 121 13.91 -4.30 -15.26
N GLY A 122 14.81 -3.86 -14.38
CA GLY A 122 14.45 -3.23 -13.10
C GLY A 122 13.81 -1.85 -13.25
N HIS A 123 14.03 -1.15 -14.36
CA HIS A 123 13.50 0.19 -14.61
C HIS A 123 12.07 0.12 -15.12
N PHE A 124 11.78 -0.78 -16.06
CA PHE A 124 10.40 -1.08 -16.46
C PHE A 124 9.59 -1.62 -15.28
N LEU A 125 10.19 -2.49 -14.46
CA LEU A 125 9.58 -2.92 -13.19
C LEU A 125 9.23 -1.72 -12.28
N TYR A 126 10.18 -0.80 -12.04
CA TYR A 126 9.96 0.39 -11.20
C TYR A 126 8.87 1.32 -11.74
N HIS A 127 9.05 1.80 -12.97
CA HIS A 127 8.21 2.86 -13.53
C HIS A 127 6.78 2.39 -13.81
N ILE A 128 6.59 1.15 -14.28
CA ILE A 128 5.26 0.57 -14.49
C ILE A 128 4.59 0.33 -13.13
N PHE A 129 5.32 -0.16 -12.12
CA PHE A 129 4.72 -0.41 -10.81
C PHE A 129 4.18 0.87 -10.17
N PHE A 130 4.95 1.97 -10.19
CA PHE A 130 4.49 3.24 -9.64
C PHE A 130 3.48 3.98 -10.53
N ALA A 131 3.52 3.79 -11.86
CA ALA A 131 2.46 4.25 -12.75
C ALA A 131 1.11 3.59 -12.45
N LEU A 132 1.11 2.33 -12.02
CA LEU A 132 -0.11 1.64 -11.58
C LEU A 132 -0.47 1.95 -10.11
N ALA A 133 0.53 2.10 -9.23
CA ALA A 133 0.32 2.32 -7.81
C ALA A 133 -0.23 3.71 -7.47
N ILE A 134 0.22 4.78 -8.14
CA ILE A 134 -0.23 6.15 -7.83
C ILE A 134 -1.75 6.32 -8.07
N PRO A 135 -2.33 5.94 -9.24
CA PRO A 135 -3.78 5.96 -9.44
C PRO A 135 -4.54 5.04 -8.47
N TYR A 136 -3.98 3.86 -8.17
CA TYR A 136 -4.56 2.94 -7.20
C TYR A 136 -4.62 3.55 -5.80
N TRP A 137 -3.57 4.24 -5.35
CA TRP A 137 -3.57 4.96 -4.07
C TRP A 137 -4.63 6.06 -4.08
N PHE A 138 -4.65 6.91 -5.11
CA PHE A 138 -5.62 8.00 -5.22
C PHE A 138 -7.08 7.51 -5.10
N ILE A 139 -7.45 6.49 -5.88
CA ILE A 139 -8.79 5.91 -5.89
C ILE A 139 -9.08 5.17 -4.57
N SER A 140 -8.19 4.29 -4.13
CA SER A 140 -8.46 3.39 -3.00
C SER A 140 -8.40 4.11 -1.65
N VAL A 141 -7.43 5.00 -1.45
CA VAL A 141 -7.35 5.84 -0.25
C VAL A 141 -8.53 6.80 -0.20
N GLY A 142 -8.82 7.50 -1.29
CA GLY A 142 -9.98 8.41 -1.35
C GLY A 142 -11.28 7.68 -0.98
N ARG A 143 -11.47 6.45 -1.50
CA ARG A 143 -12.66 5.64 -1.24
C ARG A 143 -12.74 5.13 0.19
N LEU A 144 -11.60 4.77 0.80
CA LEU A 144 -11.55 4.44 2.23
C LEU A 144 -11.96 5.65 3.07
N TYR A 145 -11.34 6.81 2.86
CA TYR A 145 -11.63 8.05 3.59
C TYR A 145 -13.11 8.46 3.46
N TYR A 146 -13.68 8.41 2.25
CA TYR A 146 -15.10 8.70 2.03
C TYR A 146 -16.02 7.78 2.83
N LYS A 147 -15.74 6.47 2.83
CA LYS A 147 -16.49 5.48 3.62
C LYS A 147 -16.29 5.64 5.13
N ASP A 148 -15.17 6.19 5.61
CA ASP A 148 -14.95 6.42 7.05
C ASP A 148 -15.83 7.59 7.52
N ASN A 149 -15.89 8.67 6.73
CA ASN A 149 -16.77 9.81 7.02
C ASN A 149 -18.26 9.46 6.94
N GLN A 150 -18.69 8.65 5.97
CA GLN A 150 -20.09 8.20 5.89
C GLN A 150 -20.53 7.46 7.16
N LEU A 151 -19.70 6.57 7.70
CA LEU A 151 -20.03 5.87 8.95
C LEU A 151 -20.18 6.85 10.12
N LEU A 152 -19.23 7.78 10.28
CA LEU A 152 -19.27 8.80 11.33
C LEU A 152 -20.51 9.69 11.25
N SER A 153 -21.00 10.00 10.05
CA SER A 153 -22.28 10.70 9.87
C SER A 153 -23.49 9.82 10.24
N SER A 154 -23.47 8.53 9.86
CA SER A 154 -24.58 7.60 10.13
C SER A 154 -24.71 7.19 11.60
N SER A 155 -23.62 7.22 12.39
CA SER A 155 -23.64 6.95 13.83
C SER A 155 -24.22 8.09 14.68
N SER A 156 -24.79 9.13 14.07
CA SER A 156 -25.50 10.20 14.78
C SER A 156 -26.92 9.73 15.18
N PRO A 157 -27.27 9.67 16.48
CA PRO A 157 -28.45 8.94 16.97
C PRO A 157 -29.80 9.50 16.49
N ASN A 158 -29.86 10.73 15.98
CA ASN A 158 -31.10 11.36 15.50
C ASN A 158 -31.39 11.09 14.01
N THR A 159 -30.59 10.26 13.33
CA THR A 159 -30.70 10.04 11.88
C THR A 159 -31.55 8.80 11.59
N LYS A 160 -32.79 8.97 11.11
CA LYS A 160 -33.59 7.85 10.58
C LYS A 160 -32.82 7.15 9.45
N PRO A 161 -32.83 5.80 9.38
CA PRO A 161 -32.13 5.06 8.34
C PRO A 161 -32.74 5.37 6.97
N SER A 162 -32.05 6.20 6.18
CA SER A 162 -32.48 6.56 4.83
C SER A 162 -32.25 5.40 3.85
N SER A 163 -33.15 5.28 2.88
CA SER A 163 -33.24 4.15 1.97
C SER A 163 -32.01 4.01 1.06
N VAL A 164 -31.56 2.75 0.93
CA VAL A 164 -30.63 2.17 -0.06
C VAL A 164 -29.74 3.18 -0.83
N VAL A 165 -28.57 3.44 -0.26
CA VAL A 165 -27.52 4.38 -0.70
C VAL A 165 -26.78 3.90 -1.98
N LEU A 166 -27.49 3.69 -3.10
CA LEU A 166 -26.94 2.97 -4.27
C LEU A 166 -26.19 3.83 -5.32
N ARG A 167 -26.25 5.18 -5.25
CA ARG A 167 -25.66 6.08 -6.29
C ARG A 167 -24.36 6.82 -5.87
N HIS A 168 -23.70 6.41 -4.80
CA HIS A 168 -22.62 7.21 -4.20
C HIS A 168 -21.24 7.08 -4.85
N GLU A 169 -20.89 5.98 -5.50
CA GLU A 169 -19.53 5.80 -6.06
C GLU A 169 -19.22 6.80 -7.20
N PHE A 170 -20.20 7.14 -8.05
CA PHE A 170 -20.01 8.17 -9.10
C PHE A 170 -19.93 9.58 -8.52
N LYS A 171 -20.78 9.90 -7.53
CA LYS A 171 -20.70 11.19 -6.81
C LYS A 171 -19.40 11.34 -6.03
N PHE A 172 -18.93 10.24 -5.43
CA PHE A 172 -17.61 10.15 -4.82
C PHE A 172 -16.51 10.41 -5.86
N LEU A 173 -16.49 9.72 -7.00
CA LEU A 173 -15.46 9.91 -8.03
C LEU A 173 -15.50 11.32 -8.63
N LYS A 174 -16.70 11.86 -8.90
CA LYS A 174 -16.87 13.26 -9.35
C LYS A 174 -16.29 14.24 -8.33
N ASN A 175 -16.55 14.04 -7.04
CA ASN A 175 -15.99 14.89 -5.99
C ASN A 175 -14.48 14.66 -5.81
N LEU A 176 -13.99 13.43 -5.95
CA LEU A 176 -12.58 13.06 -5.84
C LEU A 176 -11.74 13.73 -6.93
N ILE A 177 -12.28 13.89 -8.13
CA ILE A 177 -11.59 14.47 -9.29
C ILE A 177 -11.84 15.97 -9.43
N LEU A 178 -13.06 16.46 -9.17
CA LEU A 178 -13.47 17.83 -9.48
C LEU A 178 -13.68 18.74 -8.25
N SER A 179 -13.55 18.23 -7.01
CA SER A 179 -13.76 19.05 -5.81
C SER A 179 -12.45 19.58 -5.23
N GLY A 180 -12.13 20.82 -5.59
CA GLY A 180 -11.01 21.59 -5.05
C GLY A 180 -9.70 21.45 -5.84
N TRP A 181 -8.64 22.10 -5.33
CA TRP A 181 -7.35 22.20 -6.01
C TRP A 181 -6.43 20.98 -5.79
N MET A 182 -6.62 20.22 -4.71
CA MET A 182 -5.80 19.05 -4.39
C MET A 182 -5.85 17.94 -5.48
N PRO A 183 -7.03 17.55 -6.01
CA PRO A 183 -7.10 16.64 -7.16
C PRO A 183 -6.32 17.13 -8.38
N ILE A 184 -6.41 18.44 -8.68
CA ILE A 184 -5.72 19.05 -9.81
C ILE A 184 -4.21 18.95 -9.62
N LEU A 185 -3.69 19.35 -8.45
CA LEU A 185 -2.26 19.21 -8.12
C LEU A 185 -1.80 17.74 -8.22
N MET A 186 -2.59 16.80 -7.71
CA MET A 186 -2.28 15.38 -7.78
C MET A 186 -2.23 14.84 -9.22
N ILE A 187 -3.17 15.26 -10.07
CA ILE A 187 -3.19 14.90 -11.50
C ILE A 187 -1.98 15.52 -12.20
N SER A 188 -1.66 16.79 -11.95
CA SER A 188 -0.47 17.44 -12.50
C SER A 188 0.83 16.75 -12.08
N LEU A 189 1.00 16.41 -10.79
CA LEU A 189 2.16 15.66 -10.31
C LEU A 189 2.25 14.26 -10.94
N TYR A 190 1.12 13.58 -11.14
CA TYR A 190 1.09 12.29 -11.82
C TYR A 190 1.45 12.41 -13.31
N ILE A 191 0.98 13.44 -14.01
CA ILE A 191 1.39 13.73 -15.40
C ILE A 191 2.89 14.01 -15.48
N ILE A 192 3.44 14.83 -14.57
CA ILE A 192 4.89 15.08 -14.50
C ILE A 192 5.66 13.78 -14.23
N TYR A 193 5.18 12.95 -13.28
CA TYR A 193 5.75 11.62 -13.04
C TYR A 193 5.75 10.74 -14.30
N LEU A 194 4.65 10.72 -15.06
CA LEU A 194 4.55 9.95 -16.30
C LEU A 194 5.50 10.47 -17.38
N VAL A 195 5.64 11.79 -17.55
CA VAL A 195 6.59 12.39 -18.50
C VAL A 195 8.03 12.05 -18.09
N LEU A 196 8.41 12.22 -16.83
CA LEU A 196 9.76 11.87 -16.37
C LEU A 196 10.03 10.36 -16.41
N SER A 197 9.00 9.54 -16.17
CA SER A 197 9.10 8.08 -16.30
C SER A 197 9.20 7.65 -17.76
N TYR A 198 8.46 8.28 -18.67
CA TYR A 198 8.63 8.09 -20.11
C TYR A 198 10.05 8.48 -20.51
N MET A 199 10.52 9.69 -20.17
CA MET A 199 11.89 10.12 -20.47
C MET A 199 12.92 9.16 -19.87
N ASN A 200 12.71 8.60 -18.68
CA ASN A 200 13.59 7.58 -18.12
C ASN A 200 13.48 6.22 -18.82
N LEU A 201 12.29 5.77 -19.26
CA LEU A 201 12.07 4.44 -19.88
C LEU A 201 12.34 4.40 -21.37
N GLU A 202 12.07 5.49 -22.08
CA GLU A 202 12.73 5.86 -23.32
C GLU A 202 14.23 5.74 -23.06
N LYS A 203 14.79 6.53 -22.13
CA LYS A 203 16.16 6.31 -21.63
C LYS A 203 16.41 4.97 -20.90
N THR A 204 15.53 3.95 -20.98
CA THR A 204 15.76 2.56 -20.51
C THR A 204 15.54 1.47 -21.57
N TYR A 205 15.38 1.74 -22.86
CA TYR A 205 15.22 0.67 -23.88
C TYR A 205 16.26 0.74 -25.01
N VAL A 206 16.85 1.91 -25.16
CA VAL A 206 16.85 2.53 -26.45
C VAL A 206 18.34 2.80 -26.82
N LEU A 207 19.29 2.93 -25.86
CA LEU A 207 20.76 2.71 -26.06
C LEU A 207 21.12 1.20 -26.03
N GLY A 208 20.13 0.30 -26.00
CA GLY A 208 20.35 -1.14 -26.14
C GLY A 208 21.08 -1.78 -24.96
N TYR A 209 20.77 -1.31 -23.75
CA TYR A 209 21.28 -1.85 -22.49
C TYR A 209 20.27 -2.89 -21.87
N HIS A 210 19.05 -3.01 -22.40
CA HIS A 210 18.03 -4.05 -22.22
C HIS A 210 17.39 -4.43 -23.57
N SER A 211 17.25 -5.73 -23.82
CA SER A 211 16.46 -6.27 -24.93
C SER A 211 14.94 -6.17 -24.68
N PRO A 212 14.08 -6.21 -25.73
CA PRO A 212 12.62 -6.31 -25.59
C PRO A 212 12.16 -7.46 -24.69
N ARG A 213 12.95 -8.55 -24.62
CA ARG A 213 12.71 -9.69 -23.74
C ARG A 213 12.88 -9.32 -22.26
N GLN A 214 13.95 -8.59 -21.92
CA GLN A 214 14.18 -8.13 -20.54
C GLN A 214 13.12 -7.12 -20.09
N ILE A 215 12.69 -6.26 -21.02
CA ILE A 215 11.56 -5.34 -20.82
C ILE A 215 10.29 -6.13 -20.52
N LEU A 216 9.93 -7.09 -21.37
CA LEU A 216 8.76 -7.95 -21.19
C LEU A 216 8.79 -8.69 -19.84
N TYR A 217 9.94 -9.22 -19.42
CA TYR A 217 10.07 -9.86 -18.11
C TYR A 217 9.90 -8.87 -16.95
N GLY A 218 10.42 -7.64 -17.06
CA GLY A 218 10.20 -6.56 -16.09
C GLY A 218 8.72 -6.17 -15.98
N VAL A 219 8.04 -6.04 -17.12
CA VAL A 219 6.60 -5.76 -17.23
C VAL A 219 5.79 -6.90 -16.59
N ILE A 220 6.05 -8.16 -16.94
CA ILE A 220 5.33 -9.32 -16.40
C ILE A 220 5.50 -9.41 -14.88
N LEU A 221 6.74 -9.28 -14.37
CA LEU A 221 6.99 -9.31 -12.92
C LEU A 221 6.28 -8.14 -12.20
N CYS A 222 6.26 -6.95 -12.80
CA CYS A 222 5.51 -5.81 -12.31
C CYS A 222 4.02 -6.12 -12.20
N LEU A 223 3.41 -6.62 -13.27
CA LEU A 223 1.99 -6.90 -13.34
C LEU A 223 1.58 -8.01 -12.36
N LEU A 224 2.37 -9.08 -12.24
CA LEU A 224 2.14 -10.16 -11.27
C LEU A 224 2.25 -9.65 -9.82
N SER A 225 3.29 -8.85 -9.52
CA SER A 225 3.45 -8.24 -8.20
C SER A 225 2.31 -7.29 -7.85
N PHE A 226 1.94 -6.40 -8.78
CA PHE A 226 0.88 -5.42 -8.58
C PHE A 226 -0.50 -6.08 -8.48
N TYR A 227 -0.79 -7.08 -9.32
CA TYR A 227 -2.01 -7.90 -9.22
C TYR A 227 -2.10 -8.62 -7.87
N SER A 228 -1.00 -9.19 -7.38
CA SER A 228 -0.94 -9.85 -6.07
C SER A 228 -1.20 -8.87 -4.93
N LEU A 229 -0.60 -7.67 -4.99
CA LEU A 229 -0.88 -6.57 -4.06
C LEU A 229 -2.38 -6.22 -4.05
N LEU A 230 -2.98 -6.00 -5.23
CA LEU A 230 -4.41 -5.70 -5.36
C LEU A 230 -5.30 -6.83 -4.82
N GLY A 231 -4.94 -8.08 -5.08
CA GLY A 231 -5.67 -9.25 -4.57
C GLY A 231 -5.66 -9.30 -3.04
N LEU A 232 -4.50 -9.12 -2.43
CA LEU A 232 -4.33 -9.12 -0.97
C LEU A 232 -5.02 -7.94 -0.29
N THR A 233 -4.89 -6.72 -0.82
CA THR A 233 -5.59 -5.57 -0.24
C THR A 233 -7.11 -5.64 -0.46
N ALA A 234 -7.58 -6.26 -1.54
CA ALA A 234 -8.99 -6.47 -1.80
C ALA A 234 -9.62 -7.54 -0.88
N THR A 235 -8.95 -8.67 -0.62
CA THR A 235 -9.44 -9.68 0.34
C THR A 235 -9.47 -9.14 1.76
N VAL A 236 -8.51 -8.29 2.12
CA VAL A 236 -8.40 -7.61 3.42
C VAL A 236 -9.32 -6.37 3.54
N ASN A 237 -10.05 -5.97 2.51
CA ASN A 237 -10.84 -4.74 2.49
C ASN A 237 -12.01 -4.69 3.51
N LYS A 238 -12.24 -5.76 4.28
CA LYS A 238 -13.00 -5.67 5.54
C LYS A 238 -12.16 -4.92 6.58
N ARG A 239 -12.69 -3.82 7.11
CA ARG A 239 -12.11 -2.88 8.11
C ARG A 239 -11.65 -3.48 9.46
N SER A 240 -11.47 -4.79 9.56
CA SER A 240 -10.99 -5.52 10.73
C SER A 240 -9.48 -5.44 10.90
N ASP A 241 -9.03 -5.35 12.14
CA ASP A 241 -7.62 -5.39 12.51
C ASP A 241 -6.94 -6.72 12.14
N LYS A 242 -7.68 -7.83 12.17
CA LYS A 242 -7.23 -9.15 11.64
C LYS A 242 -6.70 -9.05 10.20
N GLY A 243 -7.30 -8.19 9.39
CA GLY A 243 -6.89 -7.97 8.00
C GLY A 243 -5.54 -7.27 7.90
N LEU A 244 -5.30 -6.24 8.72
CA LEU A 244 -4.00 -5.55 8.77
C LEU A 244 -2.89 -6.49 9.27
N ASN A 245 -3.21 -7.36 10.24
CA ASN A 245 -2.28 -8.38 10.74
C ASN A 245 -1.94 -9.43 9.66
N TYR A 246 -2.93 -9.82 8.83
CA TYR A 246 -2.70 -10.72 7.71
C TYR A 246 -1.82 -10.08 6.63
N LEU A 247 -2.07 -8.81 6.26
CA LEU A 247 -1.17 -8.07 5.37
C LEU A 247 0.25 -8.03 5.93
N MET A 248 0.41 -7.69 7.21
CA MET A 248 1.72 -7.67 7.84
C MET A 248 2.41 -9.02 7.80
N LEU A 249 1.71 -10.12 8.10
CA LEU A 249 2.28 -11.46 7.98
C LEU A 249 2.81 -11.76 6.57
N VAL A 250 2.05 -11.45 5.53
CA VAL A 250 2.47 -11.66 4.14
C VAL A 250 3.68 -10.77 3.79
N LEU A 251 3.69 -9.51 4.21
CA LEU A 251 4.82 -8.61 4.00
C LEU A 251 6.08 -9.10 4.74
N SER A 252 5.95 -9.58 5.98
CA SER A 252 7.04 -10.18 6.75
C SER A 252 7.63 -11.39 6.01
N VAL A 253 6.79 -12.28 5.48
CA VAL A 253 7.24 -13.46 4.71
C VAL A 253 8.01 -13.03 3.45
N LEU A 254 7.52 -12.02 2.72
CA LEU A 254 8.23 -11.48 1.55
C LEU A 254 9.56 -10.80 1.90
N TRP A 255 9.62 -10.09 3.04
CA TRP A 255 10.86 -9.47 3.56
C TRP A 255 11.80 -10.46 4.27
N ILE A 256 11.39 -11.70 4.51
CA ILE A 256 12.30 -12.80 4.82
C ILE A 256 12.82 -13.39 3.50
N ILE A 257 11.92 -13.79 2.60
CA ILE A 257 12.28 -14.50 1.35
C ILE A 257 13.19 -13.65 0.45
N GLY A 258 12.85 -12.39 0.16
CA GLY A 258 13.62 -11.55 -0.77
C GLY A 258 15.07 -11.33 -0.32
N PRO A 259 15.31 -10.81 0.90
CA PRO A 259 16.64 -10.71 1.51
C PRO A 259 17.38 -12.04 1.63
N SER A 260 16.71 -13.16 1.98
CA SER A 260 17.34 -14.48 2.01
C SER A 260 17.81 -14.93 0.63
N LEU A 261 16.98 -14.75 -0.41
CA LEU A 261 17.38 -15.03 -1.81
C LEU A 261 18.60 -14.21 -2.21
N ILE A 262 18.64 -12.91 -1.90
CA ILE A 262 19.83 -12.06 -2.15
C ILE A 262 21.07 -12.60 -1.41
N TYR A 263 20.92 -13.00 -0.14
CA TYR A 263 22.02 -13.52 0.67
C TYR A 263 22.62 -14.79 0.06
N PHE A 264 21.78 -15.77 -0.30
CA PHE A 264 22.22 -17.06 -0.86
C PHE A 264 22.72 -16.95 -2.30
N VAL A 265 22.05 -16.15 -3.14
CA VAL A 265 22.36 -16.04 -4.58
C VAL A 265 23.47 -15.03 -4.84
N VAL A 266 23.36 -13.81 -4.30
CA VAL A 266 24.15 -12.63 -4.74
C VAL A 266 25.36 -12.36 -3.82
N LYS A 267 25.78 -13.36 -3.04
CA LYS A 267 26.95 -13.29 -2.13
C LYS A 267 26.97 -12.00 -1.27
N ARG A 268 25.83 -11.71 -0.64
CA ARG A 268 25.61 -10.61 0.34
C ARG A 268 25.58 -9.16 -0.19
N ARG A 269 25.56 -8.90 -1.50
CA ARG A 269 25.34 -7.52 -2.01
C ARG A 269 23.85 -7.18 -2.03
N PHE A 270 23.40 -6.35 -1.09
CA PHE A 270 22.03 -5.81 -1.11
C PHE A 270 21.85 -4.73 -2.19
N PRO A 271 20.68 -4.65 -2.85
CA PRO A 271 20.42 -3.69 -3.92
C PRO A 271 19.98 -2.31 -3.42
N PHE A 272 19.99 -2.06 -2.10
CA PHE A 272 19.54 -0.83 -1.46
C PHE A 272 20.67 -0.08 -0.78
N GLY A 273 20.65 1.25 -0.85
CA GLY A 273 21.52 2.12 -0.06
C GLY A 273 21.09 2.23 1.41
N LYS A 274 21.91 2.92 2.20
CA LYS A 274 21.67 3.12 3.65
C LYS A 274 20.36 3.88 3.91
N LEU A 275 20.02 4.85 3.06
CA LEU A 275 18.84 5.70 3.22
C LEU A 275 17.56 4.89 2.98
N GLU A 276 17.54 4.09 1.92
CA GLU A 276 16.42 3.25 1.52
C GLU A 276 16.17 2.15 2.56
N LEU A 277 17.23 1.53 3.09
CA LEU A 277 17.12 0.59 4.21
C LEU A 277 16.58 1.27 5.48
N THR A 278 16.99 2.51 5.76
CA THR A 278 16.51 3.28 6.91
C THR A 278 15.02 3.63 6.77
N LEU A 279 14.61 4.12 5.60
CA LEU A 279 13.22 4.40 5.28
C LEU A 279 12.35 3.13 5.31
N ALA A 280 12.87 2.01 4.81
CA ALA A 280 12.19 0.72 4.88
C ALA A 280 12.01 0.25 6.33
N ALA A 281 13.04 0.36 7.17
CA ALA A 281 12.95 0.00 8.58
C ALA A 281 11.95 0.86 9.36
N ILE A 282 11.97 2.19 9.15
CA ILE A 282 11.01 3.13 9.76
C ILE A 282 9.57 2.80 9.31
N GLY A 283 9.38 2.59 8.00
CA GLY A 283 8.08 2.22 7.43
C GLY A 283 7.56 0.90 8.00
N TYR A 284 8.42 -0.13 8.07
CA TYR A 284 8.05 -1.44 8.58
C TYR A 284 7.70 -1.39 10.08
N GLY A 285 8.48 -0.66 10.88
CA GLY A 285 8.19 -0.39 12.30
C GLY A 285 6.85 0.34 12.49
N TYR A 286 6.53 1.32 11.65
CA TYR A 286 5.21 1.96 11.65
C TYR A 286 4.07 0.98 11.36
N LEU A 287 4.21 0.13 10.34
CA LEU A 287 3.16 -0.85 10.02
C LEU A 287 2.99 -1.90 11.14
N LEU A 288 4.08 -2.35 11.76
CA LEU A 288 4.04 -3.22 12.94
C LEU A 288 3.28 -2.57 14.10
N PHE A 289 3.56 -1.30 14.42
CA PHE A 289 2.84 -0.55 15.46
C PHE A 289 1.34 -0.38 15.17
N VAL A 290 0.97 -0.21 13.90
CA VAL A 290 -0.44 -0.15 13.48
C VAL A 290 -1.12 -1.52 13.64
N SER A 291 -0.43 -2.59 13.27
CA SER A 291 -0.92 -3.97 13.37
C SER A 291 -1.01 -4.46 14.83
N SER A 292 -0.03 -4.16 15.68
CA SER A 292 -0.03 -4.58 17.09
C SER A 292 -1.16 -3.94 17.89
N LYS A 293 -1.46 -2.65 17.68
CA LYS A 293 -2.68 -2.02 18.24
C LYS A 293 -3.97 -2.73 17.85
N GLY A 294 -4.00 -3.28 16.64
CA GLY A 294 -5.08 -4.13 16.18
C GLY A 294 -5.17 -5.47 16.93
N LEU A 295 -4.02 -6.08 17.24
CA LEU A 295 -3.93 -7.29 18.04
C LEU A 295 -4.36 -7.05 19.50
N ASP A 296 -3.91 -5.96 20.14
CA ASP A 296 -4.30 -5.58 21.50
C ASP A 296 -5.81 -5.39 21.64
N HIS A 297 -6.46 -4.85 20.59
CA HIS A 297 -7.91 -4.69 20.54
C HIS A 297 -8.63 -6.05 20.51
N ILE A 298 -8.10 -7.02 19.75
CA ILE A 298 -8.63 -8.39 19.68
C ILE A 298 -8.44 -9.12 21.00
N ILE A 299 -7.23 -9.07 21.60
CA ILE A 299 -6.94 -9.67 22.90
C ILE A 299 -7.89 -9.09 23.97
N THR A 300 -8.02 -7.77 24.02
CA THR A 300 -8.85 -7.08 25.01
C THR A 300 -10.35 -7.36 24.84
N LYS A 301 -10.87 -7.42 23.61
CA LYS A 301 -12.31 -7.65 23.36
C LYS A 301 -12.74 -9.11 23.27
N THR A 302 -11.85 -10.03 22.90
CA THR A 302 -12.20 -11.44 22.71
C THR A 302 -11.70 -12.31 23.86
N ILE A 303 -10.47 -12.12 24.32
CA ILE A 303 -9.88 -13.02 25.34
C ILE A 303 -10.33 -12.65 26.75
N LYS A 304 -10.42 -11.35 27.11
CA LYS A 304 -10.86 -10.96 28.46
C LYS A 304 -12.28 -11.43 28.83
N PRO A 305 -13.30 -11.34 27.95
CA PRO A 305 -14.63 -11.89 28.27
C PRO A 305 -14.61 -13.42 28.41
N ILE A 306 -13.83 -14.13 27.58
CA ILE A 306 -13.66 -15.58 27.71
C ILE A 306 -12.97 -15.93 29.03
N GLN A 307 -11.95 -15.20 29.45
CA GLN A 307 -11.32 -15.35 30.76
C GLN A 307 -12.29 -15.05 31.92
N GLN A 308 -13.23 -14.12 31.77
CA GLN A 308 -14.27 -13.85 32.77
C GLN A 308 -15.35 -14.95 32.83
N ILE A 309 -15.57 -15.70 31.76
CA ILE A 309 -16.44 -16.89 31.74
C ILE A 309 -15.71 -18.11 32.33
N ILE A 310 -14.41 -18.27 32.05
CA ILE A 310 -13.60 -19.42 32.48
C ILE A 310 -13.09 -19.27 33.92
N GLN A 311 -12.86 -18.05 34.42
CA GLN A 311 -12.57 -17.86 35.83
C GLN A 311 -13.77 -18.38 36.64
N PRO A 312 -13.58 -19.40 37.50
CA PRO A 312 -14.67 -19.88 38.33
C PRO A 312 -15.18 -18.70 39.14
N LYS A 313 -16.49 -18.45 39.10
CA LYS A 313 -17.14 -17.48 40.00
C LYS A 313 -16.57 -17.76 41.39
N LYS A 314 -15.81 -16.80 41.96
CA LYS A 314 -15.36 -16.91 43.34
C LYS A 314 -16.58 -17.31 44.15
N ALA A 315 -16.53 -18.47 44.79
CA ALA A 315 -17.64 -18.98 45.57
C ALA A 315 -18.14 -17.84 46.46
N PRO A 316 -19.44 -17.53 46.46
CA PRO A 316 -19.95 -16.32 47.10
C PRO A 316 -19.39 -16.28 48.51
N HIS A 317 -18.63 -15.22 48.81
CA HIS A 317 -17.93 -15.12 50.08
C HIS A 317 -18.99 -15.27 51.16
N TYR A 318 -18.92 -16.37 51.91
CA TYR A 318 -19.94 -16.69 52.90
C TYR A 318 -19.79 -15.66 54.00
N ASN A 319 -20.58 -14.59 53.92
CA ASN A 319 -20.68 -13.61 54.98
C ASN A 319 -21.26 -14.38 56.18
N PRO A 320 -20.49 -14.61 57.26
CA PRO A 320 -21.04 -15.25 58.43
C PRO A 320 -22.19 -14.37 58.91
N ILE A 321 -23.39 -14.96 58.99
CA ILE A 321 -24.58 -14.25 59.45
C ILE A 321 -24.28 -13.77 60.87
N SER A 322 -24.04 -12.46 61.02
CA SER A 322 -23.80 -11.86 62.32
C SER A 322 -25.08 -12.01 63.14
N SER A 323 -25.05 -12.94 64.09
CA SER A 323 -26.19 -13.28 64.93
C SER A 323 -26.54 -12.07 65.79
N SER A 324 -27.52 -11.29 65.33
CA SER A 324 -28.02 -10.12 66.05
C SER A 324 -28.75 -10.60 67.30
N LYS A 325 -28.02 -10.67 68.42
CA LYS A 325 -28.59 -10.86 69.75
C LYS A 325 -29.50 -9.68 70.08
N LYS A 326 -30.77 -9.77 69.67
CA LYS A 326 -31.87 -8.95 70.19
C LYS A 326 -31.94 -9.18 71.71
N LYS A 327 -31.29 -8.32 72.49
CA LYS A 327 -31.58 -8.18 73.91
C LYS A 327 -33.01 -7.65 74.02
N LYS A 328 -33.96 -8.53 74.35
CA LYS A 328 -35.25 -8.12 74.91
C LYS A 328 -34.94 -7.38 76.21
N LYS A 329 -35.25 -6.09 76.29
CA LYS A 329 -35.51 -5.46 77.58
C LYS A 329 -36.89 -5.94 78.03
N ILE A 330 -36.92 -6.54 79.21
CA ILE A 330 -38.12 -6.58 80.05
C ILE A 330 -37.90 -5.42 81.01
N ASP A 331 -38.85 -4.48 81.02
CA ASP A 331 -39.25 -3.56 82.09
C ASP A 331 -40.43 -2.74 81.52
#